data_AF-A0A919PL29-F1
#
_entry.id   AF-A0A919PL29-F1
#
_cell.length_a   1.000
_cell.length_b   1.000
_cell.length_c   1.000
_cell.angle_alpha   90.00
_cell.angle_beta   90.00
_cell.angle_gamma   90.00
#
_symmetry.space_group_name_H-M   'P 1'
#
loop_
_entity.id
_entity.type
_entity.pdbx_description
1 polymer ?
#
loop_
_entity_poly.entity_id
_entity_poly.type
_entity_poly.pdbx_seq_one_letter_code
_entity_poly.pdbx_strand_id
1 'polypeptide(L)'
;MTAFAGVPAPGTPPSAWDLLTGGEEPGPRVLRRRAEDHRALAGTGCEPVHLDFVGAVHRGAALDPAALRTALAEAIGAGDPVYVPAAIGGHPDHVATRDAALAVCADRRVLLYADQPYAVRFGWPAWVGGRAPAGGLDVDRWLGAQLAALTPGPPEVVRLEGTARAAKVRAVVEYRSQLAALTASAGHDFPNGPEWGYEVIWPLC
;
A
#
# COMPACT_ATOMS: atom_id res chain seq x y z
N MET A 1 -7.33 -0.81 -7.92
CA MET A 1 -6.67 0.16 -8.82
C MET A 1 -5.29 0.47 -8.29
N THR A 2 -4.29 0.57 -9.16
CA THR A 2 -2.89 0.86 -8.85
C THR A 2 -2.46 2.09 -9.66
N ALA A 3 -2.23 3.21 -8.98
CA ALA A 3 -1.92 4.49 -9.63
C ALA A 3 -0.55 4.50 -10.31
N PHE A 4 0.47 3.94 -9.65
CA PHE A 4 1.85 3.98 -10.10
C PHE A 4 2.30 2.68 -10.77
N ALA A 5 1.57 2.28 -11.80
CA ALA A 5 1.87 1.08 -12.58
C ALA A 5 2.49 1.41 -13.95
N GLY A 6 2.79 2.67 -14.25
CA GLY A 6 3.34 3.13 -15.54
C GLY A 6 4.72 2.57 -15.86
N VAL A 7 4.92 2.19 -17.13
CA VAL A 7 6.20 1.70 -17.64
C VAL A 7 7.15 2.89 -17.82
N PRO A 8 8.34 2.91 -17.17
CA PRO A 8 9.32 3.98 -17.36
C PRO A 8 9.82 4.04 -18.80
N ALA A 9 10.31 5.20 -19.23
CA ALA A 9 10.87 5.37 -20.57
C ALA A 9 12.05 4.41 -20.82
N PRO A 10 12.26 3.94 -22.06
CA PRO A 10 13.43 3.13 -22.41
C PRO A 10 14.74 3.82 -22.00
N GLY A 11 15.67 3.05 -21.44
CA GLY A 11 16.95 3.57 -20.93
C GLY A 11 16.89 4.17 -19.52
N THR A 12 15.73 4.18 -18.86
CA THR A 12 15.66 4.54 -17.42
C THR A 12 16.51 3.54 -16.62
N PRO A 13 17.45 4.00 -15.77
CA PRO A 13 18.30 3.11 -14.99
C PRO A 13 17.50 2.37 -13.89
N PRO A 14 17.90 1.14 -13.52
CA PRO A 14 17.30 0.44 -12.40
C PRO A 14 17.52 1.18 -11.09
N SER A 15 16.51 1.15 -10.20
CA SER A 15 16.67 1.67 -8.85
C SER A 15 17.48 0.70 -7.97
N ALA A 16 17.98 1.17 -6.84
CA ALA A 16 18.60 0.30 -5.84
C ALA A 16 17.65 -0.84 -5.39
N TRP A 17 16.34 -0.58 -5.36
CA TRP A 17 15.34 -1.59 -5.02
C TRP A 17 15.18 -2.65 -6.13
N ASP A 18 15.25 -2.26 -7.40
CA ASP A 18 15.20 -3.25 -8.48
C ASP A 18 16.43 -4.12 -8.45
N LEU A 19 17.62 -3.53 -8.32
CA LEU A 19 18.87 -4.28 -8.21
C LEU A 19 18.82 -5.26 -7.03
N LEU A 20 18.40 -4.80 -5.85
CA LEU A 20 18.23 -5.65 -4.66
C LEU A 20 17.27 -6.81 -4.91
N THR A 21 16.22 -6.57 -5.69
CA THR A 21 15.19 -7.57 -6.00
C THR A 21 15.46 -8.30 -7.32
N GLY A 22 16.68 -8.22 -7.87
CA GLY A 22 17.12 -8.94 -9.08
C GLY A 22 16.52 -8.41 -10.39
N GLY A 23 16.26 -7.11 -10.48
CA GLY A 23 15.73 -6.42 -11.65
C GLY A 23 16.79 -5.54 -12.29
N GLU A 24 17.10 -5.81 -13.55
CA GLU A 24 18.12 -5.08 -14.30
C GLU A 24 17.50 -3.97 -15.17
N GLU A 25 16.25 -4.16 -15.61
CA GLU A 25 15.53 -3.20 -16.46
C GLU A 25 14.16 -2.82 -15.86
N PRO A 26 13.90 -1.52 -15.59
CA PRO A 26 12.63 -1.06 -15.01
C PRO A 26 11.38 -1.38 -15.83
N GLY A 27 11.46 -1.28 -17.15
CA GLY A 27 10.30 -1.49 -18.04
C GLY A 27 9.72 -2.90 -17.93
N PRO A 28 10.50 -3.95 -18.27
CA PRO A 28 10.11 -5.35 -18.05
C PRO A 28 9.74 -5.64 -16.59
N ARG A 29 10.38 -4.98 -15.63
CA ARG A 29 10.08 -5.16 -14.20
C ARG A 29 8.67 -4.72 -13.85
N VAL A 30 8.22 -3.55 -14.32
CA VAL A 30 6.86 -3.07 -14.11
C VAL A 30 5.83 -4.00 -14.76
N LEU A 31 6.07 -4.46 -15.99
CA LEU A 31 5.16 -5.40 -16.67
C LEU A 31 5.03 -6.72 -15.90
N ARG A 32 6.14 -7.24 -15.36
CA ARG A 32 6.12 -8.40 -14.47
C ARG A 32 5.30 -8.14 -13.21
N ARG A 33 5.46 -6.97 -12.57
CA ARG A 33 4.68 -6.59 -11.36
C ARG A 33 3.19 -6.43 -11.67
N ARG A 34 2.80 -5.93 -12.85
CA ARG A 34 1.40 -5.92 -13.31
C ARG A 34 0.85 -7.35 -13.40
N ALA A 35 1.61 -8.28 -13.99
CA ALA A 35 1.20 -9.68 -14.07
C ALA A 35 1.13 -10.37 -12.69
N GLU A 36 2.02 -10.01 -11.76
CA GLU A 36 1.94 -10.43 -10.35
C GLU A 36 0.66 -9.91 -9.68
N ASP A 37 0.30 -8.64 -9.90
CA ASP A 37 -0.93 -8.02 -9.38
C ASP A 37 -2.19 -8.71 -9.90
N HIS A 38 -2.26 -9.04 -11.20
CA HIS A 38 -3.35 -9.84 -11.78
C HIS A 38 -3.51 -11.20 -11.09
N ARG A 39 -2.40 -11.89 -10.79
CA ARG A 39 -2.47 -13.18 -10.08
C ARG A 39 -2.85 -13.02 -8.62
N ALA A 40 -2.35 -11.98 -7.96
CA ALA A 40 -2.67 -11.69 -6.56
C ALA A 40 -4.17 -11.44 -6.35
N LEU A 41 -4.80 -10.72 -7.29
CA LEU A 41 -6.24 -10.41 -7.24
C LEU A 41 -7.11 -11.52 -7.84
N ALA A 42 -6.54 -12.54 -8.48
CA ALA A 42 -7.29 -13.63 -9.08
C ALA A 42 -8.14 -14.36 -8.01
N GLY A 43 -9.45 -14.46 -8.27
CA GLY A 43 -10.39 -15.10 -7.35
C GLY A 43 -10.84 -14.24 -6.15
N THR A 44 -10.44 -12.96 -6.08
CA THR A 44 -10.95 -12.01 -5.07
C THR A 44 -12.27 -11.35 -5.49
N GLY A 45 -12.65 -11.46 -6.77
CA GLY A 45 -13.76 -10.70 -7.36
C GLY A 45 -13.38 -9.27 -7.75
N CYS A 46 -12.14 -8.83 -7.45
CA CYS A 46 -11.62 -7.53 -7.85
C CYS A 46 -10.95 -7.60 -9.23
N GLU A 47 -11.27 -6.64 -10.10
CA GLU A 47 -10.56 -6.44 -11.36
C GLU A 47 -9.41 -5.43 -11.16
N PRO A 48 -8.16 -5.78 -11.49
CA PRO A 48 -7.05 -4.84 -11.46
C PRO A 48 -7.21 -3.74 -12.51
N VAL A 49 -7.02 -2.49 -12.08
CA VAL A 49 -6.92 -1.31 -12.96
C VAL A 49 -5.56 -0.69 -12.73
N HIS A 50 -4.73 -0.61 -13.77
CA HIS A 50 -3.37 -0.05 -13.70
C HIS A 50 -3.35 1.30 -14.42
N LEU A 51 -3.08 2.38 -13.69
CA LEU A 51 -2.86 3.69 -14.29
C LEU A 51 -1.39 3.81 -14.73
N ASP A 52 -1.13 4.66 -15.73
CA ASP A 52 0.18 4.75 -16.38
C ASP A 52 1.15 5.75 -15.73
N PHE A 53 0.94 6.14 -14.47
CA PHE A 53 1.91 6.99 -13.78
C PHE A 53 3.16 6.18 -13.42
N VAL A 54 4.33 6.71 -13.77
CA VAL A 54 5.61 6.12 -13.40
C VAL A 54 5.88 6.36 -11.91
N GLY A 55 6.30 5.32 -11.19
CA GLY A 55 6.64 5.42 -9.77
C GLY A 55 7.83 6.34 -9.48
N ALA A 56 7.88 6.92 -8.28
CA ALA A 56 8.84 7.95 -7.88
C ALA A 56 10.30 7.57 -8.14
N VAL A 57 10.68 6.31 -7.91
CA VAL A 57 12.06 5.81 -8.09
C VAL A 57 12.52 5.76 -9.56
N HIS A 58 11.60 5.89 -10.52
CA HIS A 58 11.88 5.86 -11.97
C HIS A 58 11.48 7.14 -12.69
N ARG A 59 10.92 8.11 -11.96
CA ARG A 59 10.36 9.33 -12.56
C ARG A 59 11.48 10.35 -12.77
N GLY A 60 11.68 10.77 -14.01
CA GLY A 60 12.67 11.80 -14.35
C GLY A 60 12.19 13.25 -14.16
N ALA A 61 10.89 13.46 -14.00
CA ALA A 61 10.25 14.77 -13.81
C ALA A 61 9.34 14.75 -12.58
N ALA A 62 8.89 15.92 -12.10
CA ALA A 62 7.90 15.98 -11.03
C ALA A 62 6.57 15.33 -11.46
N LEU A 63 5.87 14.71 -10.52
CA LEU A 63 4.50 14.25 -10.74
C LEU A 63 3.59 15.46 -10.99
N ASP A 64 2.74 15.39 -12.01
CA ASP A 64 1.63 16.32 -12.18
C ASP A 64 0.44 15.89 -11.27
N PRO A 65 0.13 16.63 -10.20
CA PRO A 65 -0.95 16.27 -9.29
C PRO A 65 -2.33 16.43 -9.93
N ALA A 66 -2.49 17.33 -10.91
CA ALA A 66 -3.76 17.54 -11.59
C ALA A 66 -4.07 16.34 -12.51
N ALA A 67 -3.08 15.88 -13.27
CA ALA A 67 -3.21 14.67 -14.08
C ALA A 67 -3.57 13.45 -13.24
N LEU A 68 -2.93 13.27 -12.07
CA LEU A 68 -3.27 12.16 -11.16
C LEU A 68 -4.71 12.25 -10.66
N ARG A 69 -5.17 13.44 -10.25
CA ARG A 69 -6.57 13.63 -9.82
C ARG A 69 -7.55 13.32 -10.93
N THR A 70 -7.31 13.77 -12.16
CA THR A 70 -8.17 13.48 -13.31
C THR A 70 -8.27 11.98 -13.55
N ALA A 71 -7.15 11.28 -13.62
CA ALA A 71 -7.13 9.83 -13.86
C ALA A 71 -7.81 9.04 -12.73
N LEU A 72 -7.65 9.47 -11.47
CA LEU A 72 -8.36 8.86 -10.34
C LEU A 72 -9.86 9.14 -10.42
N ALA A 73 -10.29 10.36 -10.75
CA ALA A 73 -11.70 10.69 -10.88
C ALA A 73 -12.40 9.88 -11.98
N GLU A 74 -11.72 9.63 -13.10
CA GLU A 74 -12.23 8.81 -14.19
C GLU A 74 -12.34 7.32 -13.81
N ALA A 75 -11.38 6.81 -13.04
CA ALA A 75 -11.32 5.40 -12.67
C ALA A 75 -12.18 5.05 -11.43
N ILE A 76 -12.39 6.00 -10.51
CA ILE A 76 -13.19 5.78 -9.30
C ILE A 76 -14.67 5.98 -9.67
N GLY A 77 -15.37 4.87 -9.93
CA GLY A 77 -16.82 4.86 -10.17
C GLY A 77 -17.63 5.42 -9.00
N ALA A 78 -18.91 5.76 -9.25
CA ALA A 78 -19.79 6.39 -8.26
C ALA A 78 -20.30 5.39 -7.20
N GLY A 79 -20.61 5.87 -5.99
CA GLY A 79 -21.48 5.19 -5.02
C GLY A 79 -20.78 4.38 -3.92
N ASP A 80 -19.59 3.82 -4.15
CA ASP A 80 -18.92 2.97 -3.16
C ASP A 80 -17.94 3.73 -2.23
N PRO A 81 -17.66 3.22 -1.02
CA PRO A 81 -16.55 3.71 -0.20
C PRO A 81 -15.21 3.56 -0.92
N VAL A 82 -14.31 4.53 -0.74
CA VAL A 82 -12.99 4.51 -1.36
C VAL A 82 -11.93 4.21 -0.32
N TYR A 83 -11.21 3.10 -0.51
CA TYR A 83 -10.06 2.75 0.31
C TYR A 83 -8.80 3.41 -0.26
N VAL A 84 -8.08 4.14 0.59
CA VAL A 84 -6.88 4.90 0.21
C VAL A 84 -5.75 4.61 1.20
N PRO A 85 -4.47 4.65 0.79
CA PRO A 85 -3.37 4.49 1.73
C PRO A 85 -3.39 5.62 2.77
N ALA A 86 -3.12 5.29 4.04
CA ALA A 86 -2.81 6.31 5.04
C ALA A 86 -1.49 7.05 4.74
N ALA A 87 -0.65 6.44 3.89
CA ALA A 87 0.71 6.85 3.54
C ALA A 87 1.69 6.79 4.74
N ILE A 88 1.48 5.82 5.63
CA ILE A 88 2.41 5.51 6.72
C ILE A 88 3.76 5.10 6.13
N GLY A 89 4.84 5.64 6.70
CA GLY A 89 6.20 5.47 6.17
C GLY A 89 6.60 6.52 5.14
N GLY A 90 5.65 7.37 4.70
CA GLY A 90 5.96 8.59 3.95
C GLY A 90 6.46 8.36 2.52
N HIS A 91 6.16 7.21 1.91
CA HIS A 91 6.53 6.99 0.51
C HIS A 91 5.82 8.04 -0.38
N PRO A 92 6.55 8.78 -1.25
CA PRO A 92 5.98 9.91 -1.99
C PRO A 92 4.79 9.51 -2.87
N ASP A 93 4.84 8.32 -3.48
CA ASP A 93 3.70 7.81 -4.28
C ASP A 93 2.47 7.46 -3.42
N HIS A 94 2.65 7.01 -2.16
CA HIS A 94 1.51 6.75 -1.27
C HIS A 94 0.87 8.08 -0.85
N VAL A 95 1.69 9.07 -0.49
CA VAL A 95 1.24 10.43 -0.17
C VAL A 95 0.48 11.04 -1.34
N ALA A 96 1.05 10.99 -2.54
CA ALA A 96 0.42 11.52 -3.75
C ALA A 96 -0.91 10.81 -4.09
N THR A 97 -0.97 9.48 -3.96
CA THR A 97 -2.21 8.72 -4.17
C THR A 97 -3.28 9.14 -3.17
N ARG A 98 -2.93 9.19 -1.88
CA ARG A 98 -3.83 9.60 -0.81
C ARG A 98 -4.38 11.00 -1.09
N ASP A 99 -3.50 11.99 -1.21
CA ASP A 99 -3.91 13.39 -1.33
C ASP A 99 -4.76 13.64 -2.59
N ALA A 100 -4.43 13.00 -3.71
CA ALA A 100 -5.22 13.08 -4.92
C ALA A 100 -6.59 12.38 -4.77
N ALA A 101 -6.65 11.21 -4.14
CA ALA A 101 -7.90 10.51 -3.90
C ALA A 101 -8.81 11.27 -2.92
N LEU A 102 -8.25 11.89 -1.86
CA LEU A 102 -9.01 12.74 -0.93
C LEU A 102 -9.62 13.94 -1.64
N ALA A 103 -8.88 14.59 -2.53
CA ALA A 103 -9.40 15.70 -3.32
C ALA A 103 -10.53 15.27 -4.28
N VAL A 104 -10.45 14.07 -4.84
CA VAL A 104 -11.46 13.50 -5.75
C VAL A 104 -12.71 13.00 -5.01
N CYS A 105 -12.53 12.53 -3.77
CA CYS A 105 -13.57 11.84 -3.01
C CYS A 105 -14.13 12.68 -1.85
N ALA A 106 -14.05 14.00 -1.92
CA ALA A 106 -14.45 14.90 -0.84
C ALA A 106 -15.89 14.68 -0.34
N ASP A 107 -16.81 14.31 -1.22
CA ASP A 107 -18.23 14.04 -0.90
C ASP A 107 -18.54 12.56 -0.67
N ARG A 108 -17.51 11.72 -0.45
CA ARG A 108 -17.64 10.26 -0.34
C ARG A 108 -17.08 9.77 0.98
N ARG A 109 -17.57 8.59 1.40
CA ARG A 109 -16.95 7.85 2.50
C ARG A 109 -15.56 7.37 2.07
N VAL A 110 -14.52 7.93 2.70
CA VAL A 110 -13.12 7.50 2.50
C VAL A 110 -12.63 6.71 3.71
N LEU A 111 -11.90 5.63 3.43
CA LEU A 111 -11.33 4.73 4.43
C LEU A 111 -9.81 4.66 4.22
N LEU A 112 -9.04 5.14 5.18
CA LEU A 112 -7.58 5.08 5.16
C LEU A 112 -7.14 3.69 5.64
N TYR A 113 -6.47 2.89 4.81
CA TYR A 113 -5.88 1.63 5.27
C TYR A 113 -4.45 1.82 5.77
N ALA A 114 -4.06 1.06 6.80
CA ALA A 114 -2.69 1.05 7.31
C ALA A 114 -1.73 0.41 6.29
N ASP A 115 -0.75 1.18 5.81
CA ASP A 115 0.23 0.71 4.83
C ASP A 115 1.13 -0.39 5.42
N GLN A 116 1.00 -1.63 4.94
CA GLN A 116 1.87 -2.74 5.35
C GLN A 116 2.99 -2.94 4.32
N PRO A 117 4.25 -3.17 4.76
CA PRO A 117 4.69 -3.46 6.13
C PRO A 117 4.98 -2.23 7.00
N TYR A 118 4.89 -1.02 6.47
CA TYR A 118 5.33 0.21 7.15
C TYR A 118 4.69 0.40 8.54
N ALA A 119 3.38 0.20 8.66
CA ALA A 119 2.62 0.36 9.90
C ALA A 119 2.97 -0.67 10.99
N VAL A 120 3.54 -1.82 10.60
CA VAL A 120 3.88 -2.94 11.49
C VAL A 120 5.38 -2.99 11.77
N ARG A 121 6.16 -2.00 11.30
CA ARG A 121 7.62 -1.98 11.41
C ARG A 121 8.13 -2.18 12.84
N PHE A 122 7.38 -1.73 13.84
CA PHE A 122 7.70 -1.85 15.26
C PHE A 122 6.69 -2.75 16.00
N GLY A 123 5.96 -3.60 15.28
CA GLY A 123 4.76 -4.28 15.75
C GLY A 123 3.54 -3.35 15.76
N TRP A 124 2.42 -3.87 16.26
CA TRP A 124 1.19 -3.09 16.41
C TRP A 124 1.05 -2.50 17.82
N PRO A 125 0.35 -1.36 17.98
CA PRO A 125 -0.14 -0.94 19.29
C PRO A 125 -0.97 -2.03 19.97
N ALA A 126 -1.00 -2.00 21.31
CA ALA A 126 -1.69 -3.01 22.11
C ALA A 126 -3.20 -3.10 21.78
N TRP A 127 -3.82 -2.02 21.30
CA TRP A 127 -5.23 -2.00 20.91
C TRP A 127 -5.54 -2.77 19.62
N VAL A 128 -4.55 -3.16 18.81
CA VAL A 128 -4.77 -3.99 17.61
C VAL A 128 -4.78 -5.48 17.98
N GLY A 129 -3.72 -5.95 18.63
CA GLY A 129 -3.47 -7.38 18.86
C GLY A 129 -3.52 -7.82 20.33
N GLY A 130 -3.89 -6.92 21.25
CA GLY A 130 -3.93 -7.18 22.70
C GLY A 130 -2.56 -7.34 23.36
N ARG A 131 -1.46 -7.16 22.61
CA ARG A 131 -0.09 -7.31 23.10
C ARG A 131 0.69 -6.04 22.84
N ALA A 132 1.31 -5.49 23.89
CA ALA A 132 2.22 -4.37 23.74
C ALA A 132 3.48 -4.81 22.97
N PRO A 133 4.01 -3.96 22.07
CA PRO A 133 5.32 -4.14 21.47
C PRO A 133 6.41 -4.36 22.52
N ALA A 134 7.38 -5.22 22.22
CA ALA A 134 8.52 -5.43 23.10
C ALA A 134 9.43 -4.19 23.11
N GLY A 135 10.20 -4.00 24.20
CA GLY A 135 11.32 -3.05 24.23
C GLY A 135 10.97 -1.60 24.59
N GLY A 136 9.79 -1.33 25.16
CA GLY A 136 9.43 0.01 25.66
C GLY A 136 9.17 1.05 24.57
N LEU A 137 8.94 0.61 23.33
CA LEU A 137 8.59 1.49 22.21
C LEU A 137 7.15 2.00 22.36
N ASP A 138 6.97 3.30 22.21
CA ASP A 138 5.65 3.94 22.14
C ASP A 138 5.13 3.94 20.69
N VAL A 139 4.66 2.77 20.26
CA VAL A 139 4.17 2.55 18.88
C VAL A 139 2.86 3.30 18.63
N ASP A 140 2.05 3.53 19.66
CA ASP A 140 0.83 4.32 19.55
C ASP A 140 1.16 5.78 19.19
N ARG A 141 2.10 6.40 19.92
CA ARG A 141 2.58 7.75 19.60
C ARG A 141 3.25 7.82 18.23
N TRP A 142 4.04 6.80 17.86
CA TRP A 142 4.67 6.76 16.54
C TRP A 142 3.63 6.72 15.43
N LEU A 143 2.61 5.85 15.54
CA LEU A 143 1.54 5.72 14.55
C LEU A 143 0.67 6.98 14.51
N GLY A 144 0.34 7.56 15.67
CA GLY A 144 -0.38 8.83 15.76
C GLY A 144 0.36 9.98 15.05
N ALA A 145 1.69 10.03 15.15
CA ALA A 145 2.50 11.01 14.43
C ALA A 145 2.44 10.84 12.89
N GLN A 146 2.27 9.61 12.38
CA GLN A 146 2.12 9.37 10.94
C GLN A 146 0.76 9.87 10.42
N LEU A 147 -0.27 9.89 11.26
CA LEU A 147 -1.65 10.26 10.92
C LEU A 147 -2.02 11.70 11.29
N ALA A 148 -1.11 12.44 11.92
CA ALA A 148 -1.41 13.74 12.56
C ALA A 148 -2.03 14.77 11.61
N ALA A 149 -1.75 14.69 10.31
CA ALA A 149 -2.26 15.62 9.30
C ALA A 149 -3.66 15.26 8.76
N LEU A 150 -4.21 14.09 9.08
CA LEU A 150 -5.43 13.54 8.45
C LEU A 150 -6.68 13.63 9.33
N THR A 151 -6.53 13.88 10.64
CA THR A 151 -7.62 13.88 11.63
C THR A 151 -8.66 12.75 11.43
N PRO A 152 -8.22 11.47 11.35
CA PRO A 152 -9.13 10.35 11.14
C PRO A 152 -10.09 10.14 12.31
N GLY A 153 -11.23 9.50 12.02
CA GLY A 153 -12.10 8.92 13.04
C GLY A 153 -11.45 7.72 13.76
N PRO A 154 -12.16 7.09 14.72
CA PRO A 154 -11.63 5.95 15.47
C PRO A 154 -11.19 4.79 14.56
N PRO A 155 -10.08 4.09 14.87
CA PRO A 155 -9.64 2.93 14.08
C PRO A 155 -10.64 1.78 14.14
N GLU A 156 -10.90 1.18 12.99
CA GLU A 156 -11.45 -0.16 12.85
C GLU A 156 -10.32 -1.18 12.74
N VAL A 157 -10.33 -2.18 13.63
CA VAL A 157 -9.39 -3.30 13.61
C VAL A 157 -10.11 -4.55 13.09
N VAL A 158 -9.65 -5.09 11.98
CA VAL A 158 -10.17 -6.33 11.40
C VAL A 158 -9.15 -7.44 11.61
N ARG A 159 -9.53 -8.44 12.43
CA ARG A 159 -8.73 -9.66 12.58
C ARG A 159 -9.09 -10.65 11.47
N LEU A 160 -8.13 -11.00 10.64
CA LEU A 160 -8.26 -11.99 9.58
C LEU A 160 -7.94 -13.39 10.14
N GLU A 161 -8.92 -14.28 10.04
CA GLU A 161 -8.79 -15.68 10.45
C GLU A 161 -9.16 -16.63 9.30
N GLY A 162 -8.82 -17.91 9.46
CA GLY A 162 -9.22 -18.98 8.54
C GLY A 162 -8.97 -18.67 7.06
N THR A 163 -10.04 -18.71 6.27
CA THR A 163 -10.00 -18.53 4.81
C THR A 163 -9.60 -17.12 4.38
N ALA A 164 -9.99 -16.09 5.12
CA ALA A 164 -9.62 -14.70 4.81
C ALA A 164 -8.11 -14.47 5.00
N ARG A 165 -7.56 -14.98 6.10
CA ARG A 165 -6.10 -14.96 6.35
C ARG A 165 -5.35 -15.70 5.26
N ALA A 166 -5.80 -16.90 4.91
CA ALA A 166 -5.19 -17.71 3.86
C ALA A 166 -5.29 -17.02 2.47
N ALA A 167 -6.39 -16.34 2.17
CA ALA A 167 -6.55 -15.56 0.94
C ALA A 167 -5.55 -14.39 0.88
N LYS A 168 -5.40 -13.61 1.96
CA LYS A 168 -4.39 -12.54 2.03
C LYS A 168 -2.99 -13.07 1.80
N VAL A 169 -2.60 -14.15 2.49
CA VAL A 169 -1.27 -14.75 2.31
C VAL A 169 -1.06 -15.21 0.87
N ARG A 170 -2.04 -15.90 0.27
CA ARG A 170 -1.98 -16.31 -1.15
C ARG A 170 -1.80 -15.13 -2.10
N ALA A 171 -2.53 -14.04 -1.91
CA ALA A 171 -2.37 -12.84 -2.73
C ALA A 171 -0.97 -12.23 -2.56
N VAL A 172 -0.48 -12.09 -1.32
CA VAL A 172 0.82 -11.49 -1.03
C VAL A 172 1.98 -12.28 -1.66
N VAL A 173 1.94 -13.61 -1.63
CA VAL A 173 3.03 -14.43 -2.20
C VAL A 173 3.09 -14.41 -3.73
N GLU A 174 2.05 -13.92 -4.42
CA GLU A 174 2.09 -13.73 -5.87
C GLU A 174 3.02 -12.57 -6.30
N TYR A 175 3.29 -11.60 -5.40
CA TYR A 175 4.27 -10.53 -5.61
C TYR A 175 5.72 -11.04 -5.43
N ARG A 176 6.08 -12.10 -6.16
CA ARG A 176 7.38 -12.80 -6.07
C ARG A 176 8.57 -11.87 -6.27
N SER A 177 8.42 -10.86 -7.11
CA SER A 177 9.46 -9.85 -7.33
C SER A 177 9.75 -8.99 -6.10
N GLN A 178 8.82 -8.91 -5.13
CA GLN A 178 8.93 -8.10 -3.92
C GLN A 178 9.15 -8.94 -2.66
N LEU A 179 8.61 -10.16 -2.65
CA LEU A 179 8.49 -10.99 -1.46
C LEU A 179 9.81 -11.20 -0.72
N ALA A 180 10.90 -11.54 -1.41
CA ALA A 180 12.17 -11.81 -0.75
C ALA A 180 12.72 -10.60 0.04
N ALA A 181 12.71 -9.41 -0.58
CA ALA A 181 13.19 -8.20 0.09
C ALA A 181 12.23 -7.74 1.19
N LEU A 182 10.92 -7.91 1.02
CA LEU A 182 9.94 -7.60 2.05
C LEU A 182 10.05 -8.55 3.24
N THR A 183 10.16 -9.87 3.03
CA THR A 183 10.39 -10.85 4.09
C THR A 183 11.67 -10.55 4.86
N ALA A 184 12.74 -10.13 4.18
CA ALA A 184 14.00 -9.78 4.84
C ALA A 184 13.93 -8.47 5.66
N SER A 185 13.03 -7.54 5.33
CA SER A 185 13.02 -6.18 5.91
C SER A 185 11.82 -5.87 6.82
N ALA A 186 10.69 -6.54 6.64
CA ALA A 186 9.45 -6.27 7.37
C ALA A 186 9.44 -6.83 8.80
N GLY A 187 10.30 -7.82 9.09
CA GLY A 187 10.30 -8.51 10.38
C GLY A 187 9.02 -9.31 10.63
N HIS A 188 8.77 -9.66 11.90
CA HIS A 188 7.54 -10.30 12.36
C HIS A 188 7.11 -11.53 11.53
N ASP A 189 8.06 -12.31 11.01
CA ASP A 189 7.80 -13.47 10.14
C ASP A 189 6.88 -13.15 8.93
N PHE A 190 7.11 -12.02 8.25
CA PHE A 190 6.31 -11.62 7.09
C PHE A 190 6.32 -12.68 5.97
N PRO A 191 5.13 -13.04 5.41
CA PRO A 191 3.78 -12.52 5.70
C PRO A 191 2.96 -13.39 6.68
N ASN A 192 3.57 -14.40 7.30
CA ASN A 192 2.89 -15.48 8.03
C ASN A 192 2.66 -15.19 9.52
N GLY A 193 3.55 -14.41 10.15
CA GLY A 193 3.45 -14.06 11.56
C GLY A 193 2.10 -13.43 11.97
N PRO A 194 1.76 -13.51 13.27
CA PRO A 194 0.43 -13.12 13.77
C PRO A 194 0.10 -11.64 13.53
N GLU A 195 1.10 -10.76 13.47
CA GLU A 195 0.94 -9.32 13.24
C GLU A 195 0.33 -9.03 11.86
N TRP A 196 0.59 -9.87 10.86
CA TRP A 196 0.06 -9.71 9.51
C TRP A 196 -1.41 -10.14 9.40
N GLY A 197 -1.95 -10.78 10.45
CA GLY A 197 -3.34 -11.21 10.55
C GLY A 197 -4.32 -10.09 10.91
N TYR A 198 -3.87 -8.84 10.94
CA TYR A 198 -4.71 -7.68 11.20
C TYR A 198 -4.70 -6.73 10.00
N GLU A 199 -5.86 -6.14 9.73
CA GLU A 199 -6.00 -4.91 8.97
C GLU A 199 -6.47 -3.80 9.91
N VAL A 200 -5.93 -2.61 9.74
CA VAL A 200 -6.35 -1.42 10.50
C VAL A 200 -6.78 -0.37 9.49
N ILE A 201 -7.97 0.17 9.70
CA ILE A 201 -8.63 1.12 8.79
C ILE A 201 -9.12 2.30 9.62
N TRP A 202 -9.03 3.52 9.09
CA TRP A 202 -9.60 4.70 9.69
C TRP A 202 -10.62 5.36 8.75
N PRO A 203 -11.88 5.58 9.17
CA PRO A 203 -12.78 6.42 8.42
C PRO A 203 -12.34 7.88 8.48
N LEU A 204 -12.39 8.56 7.33
CA LEU A 204 -12.33 10.03 7.30
C LEU A 204 -13.75 10.58 7.43
N CYS A 205 -13.89 11.55 8.33
CA CYS A 205 -15.14 12.21 8.67
C CYS A 205 -15.41 13.38 7.72
#